data_AF-A0A0J9C1K4-F1
#
_entry.id   AF-A0A0J9C1K4-F1
#
_cell.length_a   1.000
_cell.length_b   1.000
_cell.length_c   1.000
_cell.angle_alpha   90.00
_cell.angle_beta   90.00
_cell.angle_gamma   90.00
#
_symmetry.space_group_name_H-M   'P 1'
#
loop_
_entity.id
_entity.type
_entity.pdbx_description
1 polymer ?
#
loop_
_entity_poly.entity_id
_entity_poly.type
_entity_poly.pdbx_seq_one_letter_code
_entity_poly.pdbx_strand_id
1 'polypeptide(L)' 'MGATSCACVRHTVMDSTGYGFKTIVPEGTVGDRVPGVIEWNLFDMEAKFADVVPVDEVVEYLEGIDSNVYTKHERSMDQ' A
#
# COMPACT_ATOMS: atom_id res chain seq x y z
N MET A 1 0.45 -0.85 3.41
CA MET A 1 -0.14 -1.67 4.50
C MET A 1 0.61 -1.44 5.81
N GLY A 2 0.00 -1.78 6.95
CA GLY A 2 0.64 -1.70 8.27
C GLY A 2 -0.11 -0.80 9.26
N ALA A 3 0.55 -0.38 10.34
CA ALA A 3 0.00 0.53 11.34
C ALA A 3 1.10 1.42 11.96
N THR A 4 0.81 2.66 12.38
CA THR A 4 -0.49 3.36 12.32
C THR A 4 -0.59 4.32 11.14
N SER A 5 -1.80 4.50 10.60
CA SER A 5 -2.08 5.39 9.45
C SER A 5 -1.54 6.82 9.63
N CYS A 6 -1.68 7.39 10.83
CA CYS A 6 -1.24 8.77 11.13
C CYS A 6 0.26 8.94 11.44
N ALA A 7 1.00 7.85 11.56
CA ALA A 7 2.41 7.90 11.96
C ALA A 7 3.27 7.18 10.93
N CYS A 8 3.76 5.98 11.25
CA CYS A 8 4.75 5.27 10.46
C CYS A 8 4.31 5.08 9.00
N VAL A 9 3.05 4.73 8.76
CA VAL A 9 2.55 4.51 7.39
C VAL A 9 2.64 5.80 6.57
N ARG A 10 2.08 6.91 7.07
CA ARG A 10 2.13 8.20 6.36
C ARG A 10 3.55 8.72 6.18
N HIS A 11 4.41 8.59 7.20
CA HIS A 11 5.80 9.04 7.10
C HIS A 11 6.55 8.25 6.02
N THR A 12 6.43 6.93 6.00
CA THR A 12 7.07 6.09 4.98
C THR A 12 6.52 6.38 3.58
N VAL A 13 5.22 6.66 3.44
CA VAL A 13 4.64 7.07 2.15
C VAL A 13 5.27 8.37 1.65
N MET A 14 5.38 9.40 2.50
CA MET A 14 6.00 10.67 2.12
C MET A 14 7.48 10.53 1.77
N ASP A 15 8.24 9.73 2.54
CA ASP A 15 9.64 9.44 2.23
C ASP A 15 9.77 8.73 0.89
N SER A 16 8.92 7.73 0.63
CA SER A 16 8.89 6.98 -0.63
C SER A 16 8.70 7.91 -1.84
N THR A 17 7.76 8.86 -1.75
CA THR A 17 7.58 9.91 -2.76
C THR A 17 8.82 10.79 -2.89
N GLY A 18 9.41 11.21 -1.75
CA GLY A 18 10.61 12.04 -1.72
C GLY A 18 11.84 11.39 -2.36
N TYR A 19 11.95 10.07 -2.28
CA TYR A 19 12.99 9.28 -2.94
C TYR A 19 12.67 8.88 -4.39
N GLY A 20 11.50 9.26 -4.91
CA GLY A 20 11.11 9.00 -6.30
C GLY A 20 10.56 7.59 -6.56
N PHE A 21 10.13 6.87 -5.52
CA PHE A 21 9.44 5.60 -5.69
C PHE A 21 7.95 5.81 -6.00
N LYS A 22 7.37 4.93 -6.82
CA LYS A 22 5.92 4.88 -7.03
C LYS A 22 5.27 4.14 -5.86
N THR A 23 4.58 4.89 -5.00
CA THR A 23 3.98 4.36 -3.79
C THR A 23 2.52 4.01 -4.01
N ILE A 24 2.12 2.79 -3.64
CA ILE A 24 0.72 2.34 -3.62
C ILE A 24 0.37 1.93 -2.20
N VAL A 25 -0.80 2.35 -1.72
CA VAL A 25 -1.37 1.95 -0.42
C VAL A 25 -2.61 1.11 -0.69
N PRO A 26 -2.58 -0.22 -0.44
CA PRO A 26 -3.76 -1.06 -0.61
C PRO A 26 -4.81 -0.73 0.47
N GLU A 27 -6.02 -0.38 0.05
CA GLU A 27 -7.13 -0.05 0.94
C GLU A 27 -7.48 -1.24 1.85
N GLY A 28 -7.94 -0.97 3.08
CA GLY A 28 -8.30 -2.02 4.05
C GLY A 28 -7.10 -2.72 4.70
N THR A 29 -5.86 -2.40 4.30
CA THR A 29 -4.63 -3.01 4.87
C THR A 29 -3.88 -2.10 5.85
N VAL A 30 -4.44 -0.93 6.15
CA VAL A 30 -3.87 0.07 7.06
C VAL A 30 -4.73 0.20 8.31
N GLY A 31 -4.11 0.09 9.48
CA GLY A 31 -4.78 0.20 10.77
C GLY A 31 -4.46 1.49 11.52
N ASP A 32 -5.37 1.89 12.40
CA ASP A 32 -5.15 2.91 13.43
C ASP A 32 -6.03 2.64 14.65
N ARG A 33 -5.76 3.31 15.78
CA ARG A 33 -6.46 3.11 17.06
C ARG A 33 -7.52 4.15 17.37
N VAL A 34 -7.61 5.22 16.57
CA VAL A 34 -8.59 6.29 16.76
C VAL A 34 -9.50 6.35 15.52
N PRO A 35 -10.83 6.51 15.70
CA PRO A 35 -11.78 6.55 14.59
C PRO A 35 -11.55 7.77 13.69
N GLY A 36 -11.80 7.62 12.38
CA GLY A 36 -11.64 8.68 11.38
C GLY A 36 -10.20 8.87 10.89
N VAL A 37 -9.20 8.40 11.65
CA VAL A 37 -7.78 8.64 11.35
C VAL A 37 -7.37 8.00 10.03
N ILE A 38 -7.87 6.79 9.78
CA ILE A 38 -7.54 6.04 8.58
C ILE A 38 -8.05 6.84 7.37
N GLU A 39 -9.31 7.26 7.41
CA GLU A 39 -9.98 7.96 6.32
C GLU A 39 -9.29 9.27 5.95
N TRP A 40 -8.98 10.14 6.93
CA TRP A 40 -8.36 11.43 6.60
C TRP A 40 -6.90 11.29 6.15
N ASN A 41 -6.15 10.31 6.67
CA ASN A 41 -4.75 10.13 6.27
C ASN A 41 -4.67 9.48 4.89
N LEU A 42 -5.54 8.51 4.58
CA LEU A 42 -5.62 7.94 3.24
C LEU A 42 -6.01 9.02 2.22
N PHE A 43 -7.01 9.85 2.53
CA PHE A 43 -7.40 10.99 1.68
C PHE A 43 -6.22 11.94 1.38
N ASP A 44 -5.44 12.34 2.40
CA ASP A 44 -4.31 13.25 2.19
C ASP A 44 -3.12 12.59 1.47
N MET A 45 -2.90 11.29 1.70
CA MET A 45 -1.88 10.52 0.99
C MET A 45 -2.23 10.33 -0.48
N GLU A 46 -3.48 10.00 -0.79
CA GLU A 46 -3.99 9.88 -2.17
C GLU A 46 -3.82 11.18 -2.95
N ALA A 47 -4.12 12.31 -2.31
CA ALA A 47 -4.07 13.61 -2.98
C ALA A 47 -2.65 14.07 -3.37
N LYS A 48 -1.58 13.53 -2.74
CA LYS A 48 -0.24 14.15 -2.79
C LYS A 48 0.94 13.19 -2.89
N PHE A 49 0.85 11.98 -2.35
CA PHE A 49 2.02 11.16 -2.03
C PHE A 49 1.97 9.74 -2.60
N ALA A 50 0.79 9.14 -2.73
CA ALA A 50 0.63 7.76 -3.17
C ALA A 50 -0.72 7.57 -3.87
N ASP A 51 -0.89 6.46 -4.58
CA ASP A 51 -2.21 6.01 -5.03
C ASP A 51 -2.81 5.08 -3.95
N VAL A 52 -4.07 5.34 -3.55
CA VAL A 52 -4.83 4.44 -2.66
C VAL A 52 -5.79 3.65 -3.54
N VAL A 53 -5.59 2.33 -3.61
CA VAL A 53 -6.34 1.46 -4.52
C VAL A 53 -6.88 0.23 -3.79
N PRO A 54 -7.95 -0.41 -4.29
CA PRO A 54 -8.48 -1.64 -3.72
C PRO A 54 -7.40 -2.74 -3.63
N VAL A 55 -7.44 -3.54 -2.55
CA VAL A 55 -6.44 -4.61 -2.36
C VAL A 55 -6.43 -5.62 -3.51
N ASP A 56 -7.59 -5.90 -4.10
CA ASP A 56 -7.72 -6.85 -5.21
C ASP A 56 -6.97 -6.37 -6.46
N GLU A 57 -7.00 -5.06 -6.74
CA GLU A 57 -6.25 -4.47 -7.86
C GLU A 57 -4.74 -4.61 -7.66
N VAL A 58 -4.26 -4.46 -6.43
CA VAL A 58 -2.84 -4.67 -6.10
C VAL A 58 -2.45 -6.13 -6.28
N VAL A 59 -3.31 -7.07 -5.89
CA VAL A 59 -3.07 -8.50 -6.08
C VAL A 59 -3.01 -8.83 -7.56
N GLU A 60 -3.98 -8.37 -8.34
CA GLU A 60 -4.03 -8.57 -9.80
C GLU A 60 -2.77 -8.00 -10.48
N TYR A 61 -2.35 -6.79 -10.10
CA TYR A 61 -1.10 -6.18 -10.59
C TYR A 61 0.11 -7.07 -10.30
N LEU A 62 0.25 -7.59 -9.07
CA LEU A 62 1.37 -8.43 -8.67
C LEU A 62 1.37 -9.78 -9.41
N GLU A 63 0.21 -10.37 -9.65
CA GLU A 63 0.07 -11.62 -10.41
C GLU A 63 0.38 -11.45 -11.90
N GLY A 64 0.20 -10.24 -12.44
CA GLY A 64 0.53 -9.88 -13.82
C GLY A 64 2.00 -9.55 -14.06
N ILE A 65 2.86 -9.53 -13.04
CA ILE A 65 4.29 -9.24 -13.19
C ILE A 65 4.97 -10.40 -13.95
N ASP A 66 5.79 -10.06 -14.95
CA ASP A 66 6.55 -11.05 -15.72
C ASP A 66 7.44 -11.92 -14.80
N SER A 67 7.22 -13.23 -14.85
CA SER A 67 7.97 -14.20 -14.05
C SER A 67 9.48 -14.20 -14.33
N ASN A 68 9.92 -13.65 -15.47
CA ASN A 68 11.35 -13.50 -15.78
C ASN A 68 12.02 -12.38 -14.97
N VAL A 69 11.27 -11.41 -14.43
CA VAL A 69 11.80 -10.34 -13.57
C VAL A 69 11.49 -10.56 -12.09
N TYR A 70 10.55 -11.46 -11.77
CA TYR A 70 10.15 -11.78 -10.41
C TYR A 70 9.91 -13.29 -10.25
N THR A 71 10.73 -13.95 -9.43
CA THR A 71 10.52 -15.36 -9.07
C THR A 71 9.40 -15.47 -8.04
N LYS A 72 8.21 -15.91 -8.47
CA LYS A 72 7.13 -16.27 -7.54
C LYS A 72 7.55 -17.53 -6.77
N HIS A 73 7.69 -17.43 -5.46
CA HIS A 73 7.87 -18.59 -4.59
C HIS A 73 6.51 -19.24 -4.29
N GLU A 74 6.41 -20.56 -4.40
CA GLU A 74 5.20 -21.30 -4.01
C GLU A 74 4.88 -21.02 -2.54
N ARG A 75 3.65 -20.60 -2.27
CA ARG A 75 3.13 -20.41 -0.91
C ARG A 75 2.14 -21.53 -0.61
N SER A 76 2.07 -21.95 0.65
CA SER A 76 1.14 -22.98 1.12
C SER A 76 -0.35 -22.63 0.91
N MET A 77 -0.66 -21.40 0.53
CA MET A 77 -2.01 -20.86 0.35
C MET A 77 -2.38 -20.60 -1.12
N ASP A 78 -1.55 -20.99 -2.09
CA ASP A 78 -1.85 -20.86 -3.52
C ASP A 78 -2.68 -22.06 -4.07
N GLN A 79 -3.23 -22.93 -3.18
CA GLN A 79 -4.11 -24.06 -3.51
C GLN A 79 -5.57 -23.78 -3.22
#